data_AF-A0A1Z9QAG7-F1
#
_entry.id   AF-A0A1Z9QAG7-F1
#
_cell.length_a   1.000
_cell.length_b   1.000
_cell.length_c   1.000
_cell.angle_alpha   90.00
_cell.angle_beta   90.00
_cell.angle_gamma   90.00
#
_symmetry.space_group_name_H-M   'P 1'
#
loop_
_entity.id
_entity.type
_entity.pdbx_description
1 polymer ?
#
loop_
_entity_poly.entity_id
_entity_poly.type
_entity_poly.pdbx_seq_one_letter_code
_entity_poly.pdbx_strand_id
1 'polypeptide(L)'
;MPKATLETPEQPTADKAPKNGTGRKKSTKATTQVEQKPDTDKAAMDPGRKQALDRALAQIEKAHGKGSIMTLDGDRLAGIKCVSTGALSLDLALGGRGLPEGRVVEVFGPESSGKTTLALTVAAHVQREGGVAAFIDAEHALDPTWAKKLGVNI
;
A
#
# COMPACT_ATOMS: atom_id res chain seq x y z
N MET A 1 -15.08 0.80 -55.12
CA MET A 1 -15.28 2.24 -55.42
C MET A 1 -16.09 2.86 -54.28
N PRO A 2 -15.81 4.09 -53.82
CA PRO A 2 -14.54 4.79 -53.67
C PRO A 2 -14.12 4.94 -52.18
N LYS A 3 -12.83 5.20 -51.97
CA LYS A 3 -12.23 5.66 -50.72
C LYS A 3 -12.63 7.12 -50.48
N ALA A 4 -12.98 7.49 -49.25
CA ALA A 4 -13.05 8.87 -48.82
C ALA A 4 -11.85 9.15 -47.89
N THR A 5 -10.89 9.89 -48.43
CA THR A 5 -9.88 10.69 -47.71
C THR A 5 -10.53 12.05 -47.39
N LEU A 6 -9.89 12.82 -46.50
CA LEU A 6 -10.19 14.19 -46.00
C LEU A 6 -10.73 14.14 -44.55
N GLU A 7 -10.27 14.88 -43.56
CA GLU A 7 -9.16 15.82 -43.35
C GLU A 7 -9.16 16.05 -41.81
N THR A 8 -8.00 16.15 -41.18
CA THR A 8 -7.83 16.42 -39.75
C THR A 8 -8.10 17.90 -39.46
N PRO A 9 -8.86 18.30 -38.42
CA PRO A 9 -8.81 19.66 -37.93
C PRO A 9 -7.71 19.81 -36.85
N GLU A 10 -6.78 20.74 -37.11
CA GLU A 10 -5.75 21.21 -36.19
C GLU A 10 -6.33 21.75 -34.87
N GLN A 11 -5.55 21.56 -33.80
CA GLN A 11 -5.75 22.19 -32.50
C GLN A 11 -5.47 23.70 -32.56
N PRO A 12 -6.24 24.56 -31.86
CA PRO A 12 -5.82 25.93 -31.66
C PRO A 12 -4.83 26.03 -30.49
N THR A 13 -3.59 26.43 -30.80
CA THR A 13 -2.58 26.94 -29.86
C THR A 13 -2.69 28.46 -29.72
N ALA A 14 -2.82 28.96 -28.49
CA ALA A 14 -2.41 30.27 -27.95
C ALA A 14 -3.15 30.41 -26.58
N ASP A 15 -2.62 30.94 -25.50
CA ASP A 15 -1.78 32.13 -25.42
C ASP A 15 -1.00 32.17 -24.09
N LYS A 16 0.13 32.86 -24.14
CA LYS A 16 1.10 33.08 -23.06
C LYS A 16 0.92 34.51 -22.54
N ALA A 17 1.27 34.70 -21.26
CA ALA A 17 1.68 35.95 -20.58
C ALA A 17 0.60 36.68 -19.74
N PRO A 18 0.98 37.52 -18.73
CA PRO A 18 2.33 37.93 -18.33
C PRO A 18 2.69 37.74 -16.84
N LYS A 19 4.00 37.86 -16.58
CA LYS A 19 4.63 38.06 -15.26
C LYS A 19 4.57 39.55 -14.86
N ASN A 20 4.36 39.80 -13.57
CA ASN A 20 4.91 40.89 -12.73
C ASN A 20 4.27 40.70 -11.33
N GLY A 21 4.95 40.68 -10.18
CA GLY A 21 6.20 41.31 -9.77
C GLY A 21 5.86 42.43 -8.78
N THR A 22 5.95 42.17 -7.46
CA THR A 22 6.44 43.07 -6.38
C THR A 22 5.99 42.61 -4.99
N GLY A 23 6.92 42.67 -4.02
CA GLY A 23 6.75 42.13 -2.69
C GLY A 23 6.09 43.05 -1.66
N ARG A 24 5.80 42.47 -0.50
CA ARG A 24 5.64 43.19 0.78
C ARG A 24 6.20 42.35 1.92
N LYS A 25 7.05 42.98 2.74
CA LYS A 25 7.80 42.44 3.88
C LYS A 25 6.93 42.31 5.15
N LYS A 26 7.29 41.30 5.95
CA LYS A 26 7.38 41.19 7.43
C LYS A 26 6.11 41.21 8.31
N SER A 27 5.92 40.09 9.00
CA SER A 27 5.48 39.95 10.41
C SER A 27 6.08 38.62 10.90
N THR A 28 7.24 38.57 11.57
CA THR A 28 7.47 38.59 13.03
C THR A 28 6.52 37.73 13.88
N LYS A 29 6.93 36.52 14.28
CA LYS A 29 7.40 36.17 15.65
C LYS A 29 7.51 34.65 15.85
N ALA A 30 8.37 34.31 16.82
CA ALA A 30 8.43 33.07 17.61
C ALA A 30 9.25 31.89 17.04
N THR A 31 10.54 32.00 17.29
CA THR A 31 11.48 30.94 17.69
C THR A 31 10.82 29.67 18.27
N THR A 32 11.10 28.53 17.65
CA THR A 32 11.47 27.30 18.38
C THR A 32 12.54 26.64 17.53
N GLN A 33 13.80 26.83 17.94
CA GLN A 33 14.92 26.09 17.39
C GLN A 33 14.80 24.66 17.91
N VAL A 34 14.37 23.73 17.07
CA VAL A 34 14.63 22.31 17.32
C VAL A 34 16.08 22.10 16.93
N GLU A 35 16.96 22.00 17.92
CA GLU A 35 18.32 21.49 17.75
C GLU A 35 18.25 20.17 16.97
N GLN A 36 18.70 20.19 15.72
CA GLN A 36 19.05 18.98 15.00
C GLN A 36 20.27 18.38 15.71
N LYS A 37 20.04 17.36 16.53
CA LYS A 37 21.12 16.44 16.92
C LYS A 37 21.68 15.85 15.62
N PRO A 38 22.99 15.92 15.38
CA PRO A 38 23.57 15.28 14.20
C PRO A 38 23.38 13.77 14.33
N ASP A 39 22.76 13.14 13.33
CA ASP A 39 22.72 11.69 13.18
C ASP A 39 24.16 11.16 13.14
N THR A 40 24.60 10.55 14.23
CA THR A 40 25.99 10.10 14.41
C THR A 40 26.37 8.82 13.67
N ASP A 41 25.52 8.31 12.76
CA ASP A 41 25.75 7.02 12.08
C ASP A 41 26.27 7.14 10.65
N LYS A 42 27.21 8.06 10.42
CA LYS A 42 28.18 7.95 9.32
C LYS A 42 29.62 8.02 9.84
N ALA A 43 29.93 7.22 10.86
CA ALA A 43 31.31 6.81 11.07
C ALA A 43 31.71 5.92 9.89
N ALA A 44 32.75 6.30 9.15
CA ALA A 44 33.33 5.47 8.10
C ALA A 44 33.60 4.06 8.68
N MET A 45 32.92 3.05 8.13
CA MET A 45 33.00 1.68 8.63
C MET A 45 34.45 1.19 8.52
N ASP A 46 35.04 0.78 9.64
CA ASP A 46 36.35 0.11 9.65
C ASP A 46 36.33 -1.10 8.68
N PRO A 47 37.34 -1.27 7.81
CA PRO A 47 37.35 -2.36 6.82
C PRO A 47 37.22 -3.76 7.45
N GLY A 48 37.76 -3.97 8.65
CA GLY A 48 37.63 -5.23 9.38
C GLY A 48 36.20 -5.49 9.84
N ARG A 49 35.50 -4.45 10.32
CA ARG A 49 34.08 -4.54 10.68
C ARG A 49 33.20 -4.86 9.48
N LYS A 50 33.48 -4.25 8.31
CA LYS A 50 32.74 -4.54 7.07
C LYS A 50 32.93 -5.99 6.63
N GLN A 51 34.17 -6.49 6.63
CA GLN A 51 34.45 -7.87 6.24
C GLN A 51 33.80 -8.89 7.19
N ALA A 52 33.80 -8.63 8.50
CA ALA A 52 33.13 -9.49 9.47
C ALA A 52 31.61 -9.51 9.25
N LEU A 53 31.00 -8.35 8.97
CA LEU A 53 29.59 -8.24 8.65
C LEU A 53 29.23 -9.02 7.38
N ASP A 54 29.99 -8.84 6.29
CA ASP A 54 29.74 -9.54 5.01
C ASP A 54 29.81 -11.06 5.17
N ARG A 55 30.76 -11.56 5.98
CA ARG A 55 30.86 -13.00 6.31
C ARG A 55 29.66 -13.50 7.09
N ALA A 56 29.21 -12.76 8.09
CA ALA A 56 28.04 -13.12 8.89
C ALA A 56 26.76 -13.16 8.03
N LEU A 57 26.58 -12.15 7.16
CA LEU A 57 25.47 -12.11 6.20
C LEU A 57 25.48 -13.33 5.27
N ALA A 58 26.64 -13.67 4.69
CA ALA A 58 26.78 -14.84 3.82
C ALA A 58 26.52 -16.17 4.55
N GLN A 59 26.91 -16.28 5.83
CA GLN A 59 26.60 -17.46 6.65
C GLN A 59 25.08 -17.61 6.88
N ILE A 60 24.39 -16.51 7.16
CA ILE A 60 22.92 -16.51 7.37
C ILE A 60 22.19 -16.88 6.08
N GLU A 61 22.60 -16.35 4.92
CA GLU A 61 22.00 -16.72 3.63
C GLU A 61 22.27 -18.19 3.27
N LYS A 62 23.49 -18.70 3.54
CA LYS A 62 23.82 -20.10 3.28
C LYS A 62 23.02 -21.06 4.15
N ALA A 63 22.78 -20.71 5.42
CA ALA A 63 22.06 -21.55 6.36
C ALA A 63 20.53 -21.51 6.17
N HIS A 64 19.98 -20.35 5.79
CA HIS A 64 18.53 -20.11 5.81
C HIS A 64 17.93 -19.76 4.44
N GLY A 65 18.75 -19.72 3.39
CA GLY A 65 18.32 -19.38 2.02
C GLY A 65 18.49 -17.90 1.68
N LYS A 66 18.42 -17.58 0.38
CA LYS A 66 18.50 -16.20 -0.11
C LYS A 66 17.34 -15.37 0.44
N GLY A 67 17.63 -14.14 0.88
CA GLY A 67 16.61 -13.23 1.43
C GLY A 67 16.22 -13.51 2.88
N SER A 68 16.92 -14.41 3.59
CA SER A 68 16.73 -14.62 5.03
C SER A 68 17.20 -13.42 5.87
N ILE A 69 18.08 -12.58 5.31
CA ILE A 69 18.52 -11.32 5.89
C ILE A 69 18.66 -10.28 4.77
N MET A 70 18.22 -9.06 5.05
CA MET A 70 18.31 -7.94 4.10
C MET A 70 18.38 -6.63 4.88
N THR A 71 18.96 -5.61 4.26
CA THR A 71 18.91 -4.25 4.79
C THR A 71 17.48 -3.73 4.64
N LEU A 72 16.97 -3.08 5.69
CA LEU A 72 15.71 -2.35 5.62
C LEU A 72 15.97 -1.01 4.92
N ASP A 73 16.01 -1.00 3.59
CA ASP A 73 16.00 0.23 2.80
C ASP A 73 14.55 0.67 2.54
N GLY A 74 14.24 1.92 2.85
CA GLY A 74 12.89 2.49 2.72
C GLY A 74 12.30 2.39 1.31
N ASP A 75 13.15 2.29 0.29
CA ASP A 75 12.76 2.18 -1.12
C ASP A 75 12.40 0.76 -1.57
N ARG A 76 12.77 -0.29 -0.81
CA ARG A 76 12.39 -1.70 -1.10
C ARG A 76 11.31 -2.27 -0.19
N LEU A 77 10.68 -1.48 0.68
CA LEU A 77 9.34 -1.85 1.11
C LEU A 77 8.43 -1.77 -0.12
N ALA A 78 8.41 -2.86 -0.90
CA ALA A 78 7.38 -3.10 -1.88
C ALA A 78 6.05 -2.82 -1.19
N GLY A 79 5.27 -1.89 -1.75
CA GLY A 79 4.00 -1.50 -1.16
C GLY A 79 3.21 -2.76 -0.81
N ILE A 80 2.80 -2.88 0.45
CA ILE A 80 2.04 -4.05 0.90
C ILE A 80 0.80 -4.12 0.02
N LYS A 81 0.66 -5.22 -0.71
CA LYS A 81 -0.54 -5.47 -1.52
C LYS A 81 -1.73 -5.53 -0.57
N CYS A 82 -2.83 -4.91 -0.95
CA CYS A 82 -4.04 -4.89 -0.15
C CYS A 82 -5.23 -5.30 -1.01
N VAL A 83 -6.26 -5.85 -0.36
CA VAL A 83 -7.54 -6.18 -0.97
C VAL A 83 -8.63 -5.26 -0.41
N SER A 84 -9.54 -4.80 -1.28
CA SER A 84 -10.67 -3.98 -0.86
C SER A 84 -11.60 -4.74 0.10
N THR A 85 -12.11 -4.03 1.11
CA THR A 85 -13.11 -4.55 2.05
C THR A 85 -14.52 -4.65 1.45
N GLY A 86 -14.73 -4.05 0.27
CA GLY A 86 -16.05 -3.85 -0.33
C GLY A 86 -16.82 -2.64 0.25
N ALA A 87 -16.32 -2.03 1.32
CA ALA A 87 -16.85 -0.80 1.88
C ALA A 87 -15.87 0.35 1.66
N LEU A 88 -16.18 1.27 0.73
CA LEU A 88 -15.30 2.40 0.38
C LEU A 88 -14.89 3.23 1.61
N SER A 89 -15.83 3.48 2.53
CA SER A 89 -15.54 4.21 3.77
C SER A 89 -14.51 3.52 4.65
N LEU A 90 -14.55 2.19 4.74
CA LEU A 90 -13.59 1.40 5.50
C LEU A 90 -12.23 1.36 4.80
N ASP A 91 -12.20 1.19 3.48
CA ASP A 91 -10.96 1.24 2.71
C ASP A 91 -10.25 2.59 2.88
N LEU A 92 -11.01 3.70 2.86
CA LEU A 92 -10.47 5.04 3.14
C LEU A 92 -9.94 5.16 4.57
N ALA A 93 -10.67 4.64 5.57
CA ALA A 93 -10.21 4.62 6.96
C ALA A 93 -8.91 3.80 7.13
N LEU A 94 -8.68 2.79 6.27
CA LEU A 94 -7.47 1.98 6.22
C LEU A 94 -6.36 2.59 5.34
N GLY A 95 -6.41 3.91 5.10
CA GLY A 95 -5.41 4.62 4.31
C GLY A 95 -5.62 4.50 2.79
N GLY A 96 -6.84 4.19 2.36
CA GLY A 96 -7.24 4.09 0.96
C GLY A 96 -6.84 2.80 0.25
N ARG A 97 -6.43 1.77 1.00
CA ARG A 97 -5.87 0.53 0.43
C ARG A 97 -6.66 -0.74 0.75
N GLY A 98 -7.48 -0.77 1.80
CA GLY A 98 -8.16 -1.97 2.26
C GLY A 98 -7.29 -2.86 3.17
N LEU A 99 -7.57 -4.17 3.21
CA LEU A 99 -6.90 -5.12 4.10
C LEU A 99 -5.53 -5.56 3.54
N PRO A 100 -4.45 -5.54 4.33
CA PRO A 100 -3.12 -5.94 3.87
C PRO A 100 -3.00 -7.46 3.67
N GLU A 101 -2.47 -7.88 2.51
CA GLU A 101 -2.11 -9.27 2.23
C GLU A 101 -0.87 -9.71 3.02
N GLY A 102 -0.80 -11.00 3.32
CA GLY A 102 0.30 -11.59 4.09
C GLY A 102 0.34 -11.15 5.56
N ARG A 103 -0.76 -10.60 6.08
CA ARG A 103 -0.92 -10.16 7.46
C ARG A 103 -2.17 -10.77 8.08
N VAL A 104 -2.19 -10.86 9.40
CA VAL A 104 -3.36 -11.25 10.17
C VAL A 104 -4.18 -10.00 10.46
N VAL A 105 -5.48 -10.06 10.18
CA VAL A 105 -6.46 -9.02 10.49
C VAL A 105 -7.52 -9.61 11.40
N GLU A 106 -7.84 -8.91 12.49
CA GLU A 106 -8.90 -9.27 13.41
C GLU A 106 -10.10 -8.32 13.24
N VAL A 107 -11.29 -8.89 13.10
CA VAL A 107 -12.55 -8.15 13.08
C VAL A 107 -13.40 -8.65 14.25
N PHE A 108 -13.60 -7.80 15.26
CA PHE A 108 -14.37 -8.13 16.45
C PHE A 108 -15.56 -7.17 16.63
N GLY A 109 -16.53 -7.58 17.43
CA GLY A 109 -17.71 -6.78 17.73
C GLY A 109 -18.92 -7.61 18.17
N PRO A 110 -20.02 -6.95 18.56
CA PRO A 110 -21.25 -7.60 19.03
C PRO A 110 -21.80 -8.65 18.04
N GLU A 111 -22.66 -9.53 18.54
CA GLU A 111 -23.45 -10.40 17.68
C GLU A 111 -24.27 -9.57 16.69
N SER A 112 -24.43 -10.07 15.46
CA SER A 112 -25.12 -9.37 14.39
C SER A 112 -24.49 -8.05 13.91
N SER A 113 -23.27 -7.69 14.34
CA SER A 113 -22.57 -6.48 13.87
C SER A 113 -22.05 -6.57 12.42
N GLY A 114 -22.23 -7.71 11.75
CA GLY A 114 -21.82 -7.91 10.35
C GLY A 114 -20.41 -8.46 10.14
N LYS A 115 -19.75 -9.02 11.17
CA LYS A 115 -18.40 -9.61 11.07
C LYS A 115 -18.28 -10.62 9.92
N THR A 116 -19.15 -11.62 9.90
CA THR A 116 -19.16 -12.66 8.86
C THR A 116 -19.50 -12.08 7.49
N THR A 117 -20.43 -11.13 7.43
CA THR A 117 -20.77 -10.41 6.19
C THR A 117 -19.58 -9.65 5.62
N LEU A 118 -18.81 -8.96 6.45
CA LEU A 118 -17.59 -8.28 6.04
C LEU A 118 -16.55 -9.29 5.53
N ALA A 119 -16.32 -10.38 6.26
CA ALA A 119 -15.38 -11.43 5.85
C ALA A 119 -15.75 -12.06 4.49
N LEU A 120 -17.02 -12.36 4.27
CA LEU A 120 -17.52 -12.90 3.00
C LEU A 120 -17.43 -11.87 1.86
N THR A 121 -17.67 -10.58 2.15
CA THR A 121 -17.52 -9.51 1.16
C THR A 121 -16.06 -9.35 0.73
N VAL A 122 -15.11 -9.38 1.68
CA VAL A 122 -13.67 -9.43 1.40
C VAL A 122 -13.33 -10.64 0.54
N ALA A 123 -13.86 -11.83 0.88
CA ALA A 123 -13.63 -13.05 0.10
C ALA A 123 -14.12 -12.92 -1.35
N ALA A 124 -15.29 -12.34 -1.58
CA ALA A 124 -15.80 -12.06 -2.92
C ALA A 124 -14.87 -11.10 -3.70
N HIS A 125 -14.32 -10.08 -3.03
CA HIS A 125 -13.35 -9.16 -3.63
C HIS A 125 -12.03 -9.86 -4.00
N VAL A 126 -11.50 -10.72 -3.11
CA VAL A 126 -10.33 -11.57 -3.41
C VAL A 126 -10.59 -12.43 -4.65
N GLN A 127 -11.74 -13.09 -4.72
CA GLN A 127 -12.12 -13.94 -5.86
C GLN A 127 -12.26 -13.15 -7.16
N ARG A 128 -12.81 -11.94 -7.11
CA ARG A 128 -12.94 -11.04 -8.28
C ARG A 128 -11.58 -10.62 -8.84
N GLU A 129 -10.57 -10.51 -7.99
CA GLU A 129 -9.18 -10.24 -8.39
C GLU A 129 -8.44 -11.51 -8.86
N GLY A 130 -9.14 -12.64 -9.01
CA GLY A 130 -8.58 -13.92 -9.45
C GLY A 130 -7.92 -14.72 -8.32
N GLY A 131 -8.07 -14.29 -7.06
CA GLY A 131 -7.60 -15.02 -5.89
C GLY A 131 -8.53 -16.17 -5.47
N VAL A 132 -8.08 -16.94 -4.49
CA VAL A 132 -8.87 -18.01 -3.86
C VAL A 132 -9.06 -17.67 -2.39
N ALA A 133 -10.28 -17.82 -1.89
CA ALA A 133 -10.62 -17.64 -0.49
C ALA A 133 -11.01 -18.99 0.14
N ALA A 134 -10.54 -19.23 1.36
CA ALA A 134 -10.97 -20.34 2.19
C ALA A 134 -11.73 -19.78 3.40
N PHE A 135 -12.86 -20.39 3.73
CA PHE A 135 -13.65 -20.02 4.90
C PHE A 135 -13.68 -21.20 5.87
N ILE A 136 -13.25 -20.96 7.11
CA ILE A 136 -13.26 -21.96 8.19
C ILE A 136 -14.43 -21.63 9.11
N ASP A 137 -15.54 -22.32 8.94
CA ASP A 137 -16.75 -22.12 9.76
C ASP A 137 -16.65 -22.87 11.08
N ALA A 138 -16.10 -22.23 12.10
CA ALA A 138 -16.00 -22.79 13.45
C ALA A 138 -17.34 -22.71 14.23
N GLU A 139 -18.27 -21.85 13.81
CA GLU A 139 -19.56 -21.64 14.49
C GLU A 139 -20.69 -22.49 13.87
N HIS A 140 -20.42 -23.18 12.77
CA HIS A 140 -21.41 -23.95 11.99
C HIS A 140 -22.65 -23.11 11.60
N ALA A 141 -22.43 -21.83 11.29
CA ALA A 141 -23.48 -20.85 11.06
C ALA A 141 -23.45 -20.22 9.65
N LEU A 142 -22.57 -20.68 8.77
CA LEU A 142 -22.46 -20.14 7.41
C LEU A 142 -23.69 -20.51 6.56
N ASP A 143 -24.34 -19.51 5.97
CA ASP A 143 -25.35 -19.68 4.92
C ASP A 143 -24.72 -19.53 3.52
N PRO A 144 -24.59 -20.62 2.73
CA PRO A 144 -24.06 -20.55 1.36
C PRO A 144 -24.90 -19.69 0.42
N THR A 145 -26.21 -19.59 0.66
CA THR A 145 -27.12 -18.77 -0.16
C THR A 145 -26.84 -17.29 0.07
N TRP A 146 -26.63 -16.88 1.32
CA TRP A 146 -26.21 -15.52 1.66
C TRP A 146 -24.83 -15.20 1.08
N ALA A 147 -23.86 -16.11 1.21
CA ALA A 147 -22.53 -15.91 0.64
C ALA A 147 -22.57 -15.69 -0.90
N LYS A 148 -23.40 -16.46 -1.62
CA LYS A 148 -23.62 -16.24 -3.06
C LYS A 148 -24.22 -14.88 -3.37
N LYS A 149 -25.17 -14.39 -2.56
CA LYS A 149 -25.75 -13.04 -2.71
C LYS A 149 -24.72 -11.94 -2.49
N LEU A 150 -23.72 -12.16 -1.63
CA LEU A 150 -22.59 -11.26 -1.44
C LEU A 150 -21.54 -11.33 -2.56
N GLY A 151 -21.71 -12.21 -3.55
CA GLY A 151 -20.82 -12.36 -4.69
C GLY A 151 -19.70 -13.38 -4.50
N VAL A 152 -19.76 -14.23 -3.46
CA VAL A 152 -18.81 -15.32 -3.28
C VAL A 152 -19.11 -16.43 -4.28
N ASN A 153 -18.08 -16.87 -5.01
CA ASN A 153 -18.11 -18.02 -5.90
C ASN A 153 -17.91 -19.31 -5.10
N ILE A 154 -18.97 -20.14 -5.02
CA ILE A 154 -19.05 -21.41 -4.25
C ILE A 154 -19.69 -22.50 -5.10
#